data_AF-A0AAD2AAK9-F1
#
_entry.id   AF-A0AAD2AAK9-F1
#
_cell.length_a   1.000
_cell.length_b   1.000
_cell.length_c   1.000
_cell.angle_alpha   90.00
_cell.angle_beta   90.00
_cell.angle_gamma   90.00
#
_symmetry.space_group_name_H-M   'P 1'
#
loop_
_entity.id
_entity.type
_entity.pdbx_description
1 polymer ?
#
loop_
_entity_poly.entity_id
_entity_poly.type
_entity_poly.pdbx_seq_one_letter_code
_entity_poly.pdbx_strand_id
1 'polypeptide(L)'
;MGLTSWCSDLCILRRQSLGGKVPPKLFRLPYLIEIDLTRNYLNGTIPREWGTMQRLETVYDILHLPQCFLSLLGNRVTGGLPIELANISTLLNLTLDYNQLSGNIPPQFGNFSSLEKLSLISNNLSGELPQSLVKLTTMTDFGISDNFFSGNIPNFIQSWTNLRRLFIQGSGLSGPIPSGIASMANLSDLRISDLNGDETTFPHLSNNSNIKYIILRSCNIIGQLPKDFGKTSGLKVLDLSFNSLVGSIPNNFSSLSEVDYIYLTGNSLTGPLPTWMLNDGQHMNLFASGIVSCLRSFSCIHTYNSLHINCGGEEVKDDDKGTLYKKDKASGGASNFVQSATNWGFSSTGHFLDNGTSGYLRTNTSSISGKNPQLYMDARVSPLSLSYYGFCLKNGNYTISLHFAEIVFTKDRTYSSLGRRIFAVYIQGQLVLKDFNIEDEAGGVNIGIIKIFSAAVTDNTVDIRVYWAGRGTTGIPYFGEYGPLILAISVNLGKL
;
A
#
# COMPACT_ATOMS: atom_id res chain seq x y z
N MET A 1 33.65 -35.66 32.72
CA MET A 1 32.29 -35.23 32.31
C MET A 1 32.46 -34.00 31.44
N GLY A 2 32.30 -34.18 30.13
CA GLY A 2 32.62 -33.17 29.13
C GLY A 2 31.52 -32.12 29.00
N LEU A 3 31.92 -30.86 28.93
CA LEU A 3 31.11 -29.72 28.53
C LEU A 3 30.76 -29.86 27.05
N THR A 4 29.55 -30.35 26.73
CA THR A 4 28.98 -30.25 25.39
C THR A 4 28.46 -28.83 25.17
N SER A 5 29.05 -28.17 24.18
CA SER A 5 28.76 -26.83 23.72
C SER A 5 27.29 -26.66 23.32
N TRP A 6 26.64 -25.66 23.92
CA TRP A 6 25.38 -25.09 23.44
C TRP A 6 25.68 -24.26 22.18
N CYS A 7 25.78 -24.90 21.01
CA CYS A 7 25.61 -24.18 19.75
C CYS A 7 24.10 -24.00 19.56
N SER A 8 23.61 -22.77 19.63
CA SER A 8 22.18 -22.45 19.55
C SER A 8 21.55 -22.93 18.25
N ASP A 9 20.44 -23.64 18.34
CA ASP A 9 19.64 -24.14 17.20
C ASP A 9 18.98 -22.99 16.39
N LEU A 10 19.06 -21.76 16.88
CA LEU A 10 18.43 -20.56 16.33
C LEU A 10 19.47 -19.53 15.87
N CYS A 11 19.25 -18.89 14.72
CA CYS A 11 19.97 -17.68 14.28
C CYS A 11 18.99 -16.52 14.13
N ILE A 12 18.76 -15.80 15.24
CA ILE A 12 17.80 -14.67 15.30
C ILE A 12 18.58 -13.37 15.55
N LEU A 13 18.72 -12.56 14.51
CA LEU A 13 19.40 -11.27 14.55
C LEU A 13 18.49 -10.20 13.93
N ARG A 14 17.44 -9.80 14.65
CA ARG A 14 16.43 -8.85 14.16
C ARG A 14 16.79 -7.39 14.48
N ARG A 15 16.52 -6.48 13.54
CA ARG A 15 16.54 -5.01 13.76
C ARG A 15 17.87 -4.45 14.26
N GLN A 16 18.98 -5.08 13.86
CA GLN A 16 20.34 -4.68 14.29
C GLN A 16 21.06 -3.81 13.25
N SER A 17 20.46 -3.60 12.07
CA SER A 17 21.11 -2.88 10.95
C SER A 17 22.46 -3.49 10.54
N LEU A 18 22.61 -4.81 10.68
CA LEU A 18 23.85 -5.50 10.33
C LEU A 18 24.16 -5.32 8.84
N GLY A 19 25.34 -4.80 8.53
CA GLY A 19 25.86 -4.71 7.17
C GLY A 19 26.61 -5.98 6.74
N GLY A 20 27.07 -5.99 5.49
CA GLY A 20 27.80 -7.13 4.92
C GLY A 20 26.91 -8.07 4.12
N LYS A 21 27.48 -9.18 3.65
CA LYS A 21 26.78 -10.15 2.81
C LYS A 21 25.94 -11.11 3.64
N VAL A 22 24.84 -11.60 3.06
CA VAL A 22 24.11 -12.75 3.60
C VAL A 22 25.08 -13.92 3.81
N PRO A 23 25.16 -14.50 5.02
CA PRO A 23 26.22 -15.45 5.37
C PRO A 23 26.05 -16.82 4.67
N PRO A 24 26.93 -17.19 3.73
CA PRO A 24 26.78 -18.41 2.96
C PRO A 24 27.09 -19.68 3.76
N LYS A 25 27.75 -19.58 4.92
CA LYS A 25 28.19 -20.74 5.71
C LYS A 25 27.21 -21.18 6.78
N LEU A 26 26.02 -20.57 6.89
CA LEU A 26 25.01 -20.98 7.88
C LEU A 26 24.58 -22.44 7.72
N PHE A 27 24.64 -23.00 6.50
CA PHE A 27 24.30 -24.42 6.26
C PHE A 27 25.20 -25.41 7.02
N ARG A 28 26.36 -24.96 7.51
CA ARG A 28 27.28 -25.77 8.31
C ARG A 28 26.83 -25.94 9.75
N LEU A 29 25.74 -25.30 10.16
CA LEU A 29 25.12 -25.46 11.47
C LEU A 29 24.04 -26.55 11.34
N PRO A 30 24.35 -27.82 11.66
CA PRO A 30 23.50 -28.97 11.29
C PRO A 30 22.17 -29.03 12.05
N TYR A 31 22.04 -28.26 13.14
CA TYR A 31 20.85 -28.21 13.98
C TYR A 31 20.07 -26.90 13.81
N LEU A 32 20.43 -26.06 12.83
CA LEU A 32 19.80 -24.77 12.65
C LEU A 32 18.37 -24.94 12.15
N ILE A 33 17.41 -24.54 12.98
CA ILE A 33 15.97 -24.64 12.74
C ILE A 33 15.33 -23.33 12.30
N GLU A 34 15.94 -22.19 12.63
CA GLU A 34 15.45 -20.85 12.30
C GLU A 34 16.58 -19.93 11.83
N ILE A 35 16.32 -19.20 10.73
CA ILE A 35 17.12 -18.08 10.25
C ILE A 35 16.24 -16.85 10.18
N ASP A 36 16.43 -15.94 11.12
CA ASP A 36 15.74 -14.66 11.10
C ASP A 36 16.74 -13.50 11.13
N LEU A 37 16.95 -12.92 9.96
CA LEU A 37 17.80 -11.75 9.74
C LEU A 37 16.95 -10.51 9.38
N THR A 38 15.72 -10.45 9.89
CA THR A 38 14.75 -9.39 9.61
C THR A 38 15.28 -8.00 9.98
N ARG A 39 15.08 -7.03 9.10
CA ARG A 39 15.36 -5.60 9.27
C ARG A 39 16.84 -5.38 9.61
N ASN A 40 17.71 -5.77 8.69
CA ASN A 40 19.13 -5.45 8.74
C ASN A 40 19.52 -4.64 7.49
N TYR A 41 20.82 -4.52 7.24
CA TYR A 41 21.38 -3.80 6.10
C TYR A 41 22.20 -4.75 5.21
N LEU A 42 21.88 -6.05 5.24
CA LEU A 42 22.59 -7.12 4.55
C LEU A 42 22.41 -7.00 3.04
N ASN A 43 23.43 -7.41 2.28
CA ASN A 43 23.45 -7.37 0.82
C ASN A 43 23.94 -8.70 0.21
N GLY A 44 24.11 -8.72 -1.11
CA GLY A 44 24.49 -9.93 -1.84
C GLY A 44 23.27 -10.77 -2.21
N THR A 45 23.48 -12.04 -2.52
CA THR A 45 22.43 -12.97 -2.96
C THR A 45 22.04 -13.95 -1.86
N ILE A 46 20.88 -14.59 -1.99
CA ILE A 46 20.54 -15.74 -1.15
C ILE A 46 21.49 -16.89 -1.52
N PRO A 47 22.23 -17.46 -0.56
CA PRO A 47 23.17 -18.55 -0.84
C PRO A 47 22.42 -19.84 -1.24
N ARG A 48 22.80 -20.44 -2.37
CA ARG A 48 22.26 -21.73 -2.82
C ARG A 48 22.54 -22.87 -1.82
N GLU A 49 23.65 -22.75 -1.10
CA GLU A 49 24.10 -23.72 -0.10
C GLU A 49 23.10 -23.85 1.06
N TRP A 50 22.22 -22.86 1.28
CA TRP A 50 21.14 -22.99 2.27
C TRP A 50 20.16 -24.11 1.93
N GLY A 51 20.04 -24.48 0.65
CA GLY A 51 19.24 -25.62 0.22
C GLY A 51 19.75 -26.99 0.70
N THR A 52 20.97 -27.07 1.26
CA THR A 52 21.50 -28.31 1.86
C THR A 52 21.20 -28.43 3.35
N MET A 53 20.49 -27.46 3.95
CA MET A 53 20.09 -27.53 5.34
C MET A 53 19.07 -28.65 5.54
N GLN A 54 19.38 -29.58 6.45
CA GLN A 54 18.59 -30.80 6.64
C GLN A 54 17.42 -30.60 7.61
N ARG A 55 17.39 -29.51 8.40
CA ARG A 55 16.47 -29.36 9.54
C ARG A 55 16.07 -27.91 9.84
N LEU A 56 15.36 -27.25 8.93
CA LEU A 56 14.61 -26.04 9.29
C LEU A 56 13.21 -26.46 9.76
N GLU A 57 13.03 -26.79 11.05
CA GLU A 57 11.80 -27.36 11.61
C GLU A 57 11.29 -26.56 12.81
N THR A 58 9.97 -26.37 12.92
CA THR A 58 9.26 -25.62 13.98
C THR A 58 9.73 -25.94 15.38
N VAL A 59 10.11 -24.91 16.13
CA VAL A 59 10.04 -24.95 17.60
C VAL A 59 8.72 -24.34 18.04
N TYR A 60 7.84 -25.19 18.59
CA TYR A 60 6.66 -24.74 19.30
C TYR A 60 7.09 -24.10 20.62
N ASP A 61 7.15 -22.77 20.66
CA ASP A 61 7.06 -22.07 21.94
C ASP A 61 5.58 -21.94 22.34
N ILE A 62 5.32 -21.84 23.65
CA ILE A 62 4.03 -22.09 24.34
C ILE A 62 2.87 -21.17 23.86
N LEU A 63 3.12 -20.23 22.95
CA LEU A 63 2.22 -19.14 22.52
C LEU A 63 1.59 -19.28 21.11
N HIS A 64 1.69 -20.43 20.42
CA HIS A 64 0.91 -20.71 19.19
C HIS A 64 1.03 -19.67 18.05
N LEU A 65 2.22 -19.12 17.83
CA LEU A 65 2.54 -18.43 16.58
C LEU A 65 3.57 -19.28 15.82
N PRO A 66 3.36 -19.57 14.52
CA PRO A 66 4.26 -20.43 13.77
C PRO A 66 5.61 -19.74 13.66
N GLN A 67 6.64 -20.33 14.26
CA GLN A 67 8.00 -19.83 14.18
C GLN A 67 8.97 -20.94 13.77
N CYS A 68 9.09 -21.16 12.45
CA CYS A 68 10.35 -21.54 11.83
C CYS A 68 10.45 -20.93 10.43
N PHE A 69 11.50 -20.15 10.28
CA PHE A 69 11.56 -19.07 9.32
C PHE A 69 12.87 -19.09 8.59
N LEU A 70 12.79 -18.93 7.29
CA LEU A 70 13.81 -18.19 6.58
C LEU A 70 13.23 -16.80 6.36
N SER A 71 13.66 -15.84 7.18
CA SER A 71 13.31 -14.43 7.03
C SER A 71 14.52 -13.59 6.69
N LEU A 72 14.45 -12.93 5.54
CA LEU A 72 15.35 -11.86 5.11
C LEU A 72 14.60 -10.53 4.98
N LEU A 73 13.41 -10.41 5.58
CA LEU A 73 12.54 -9.23 5.47
C LEU A 73 13.32 -7.93 5.73
N GLY A 74 13.23 -6.93 4.84
CA GLY A 74 13.85 -5.62 5.03
C GLY A 74 15.37 -5.66 5.04
N ASN A 75 15.95 -5.99 3.89
CA ASN A 75 17.40 -5.99 3.64
C ASN A 75 17.66 -5.46 2.21
N ARG A 76 18.89 -5.58 1.72
CA ARG A 76 19.30 -5.25 0.33
C ARG A 76 19.72 -6.50 -0.42
N VAL A 77 19.02 -7.61 -0.22
CA VAL A 77 19.33 -8.87 -0.90
C VAL A 77 18.92 -8.75 -2.35
N THR A 78 19.80 -9.19 -3.25
CA THR A 78 19.72 -9.06 -4.71
C THR A 78 19.78 -10.42 -5.38
N GLY A 79 19.66 -10.45 -6.71
CA GLY A 79 19.73 -11.67 -7.50
C GLY A 79 18.44 -12.49 -7.49
N GLY A 80 18.49 -13.68 -8.08
CA GLY A 80 17.35 -14.59 -8.19
C GLY A 80 17.07 -15.42 -6.95
N LEU A 81 15.87 -15.99 -6.90
CA LEU A 81 15.47 -17.00 -5.92
C LEU A 81 16.19 -18.33 -6.25
N PRO A 82 17.08 -18.86 -5.37
CA PRO A 82 17.79 -20.11 -5.63
C PRO A 82 16.83 -21.29 -5.65
N ILE A 83 16.92 -22.14 -6.69
CA ILE A 83 16.06 -23.31 -6.83
C ILE A 83 16.27 -24.32 -5.69
N GLU A 84 17.48 -24.33 -5.13
CA GLU A 84 17.91 -25.23 -4.07
C GLU A 84 17.14 -25.01 -2.76
N LEU A 85 16.54 -23.83 -2.56
CA LEU A 85 15.66 -23.61 -1.38
C LEU A 85 14.52 -24.63 -1.36
N ALA A 86 14.01 -25.04 -2.52
CA ALA A 86 12.93 -26.03 -2.63
C ALA A 86 13.32 -27.43 -2.12
N ASN A 87 14.62 -27.69 -1.90
CA ASN A 87 15.09 -28.95 -1.31
C ASN A 87 14.88 -29.01 0.21
N ILE A 88 14.59 -27.88 0.86
CA ILE A 88 14.34 -27.80 2.30
C ILE A 88 12.90 -28.25 2.55
N SER A 89 12.69 -29.58 2.59
CA SER A 89 11.35 -30.18 2.70
C SER A 89 10.59 -29.78 3.97
N THR A 90 11.30 -29.34 5.00
CA THR A 90 10.73 -28.91 6.28
C THR A 90 10.36 -27.43 6.34
N LEU A 91 10.70 -26.62 5.31
CA LEU A 91 10.48 -25.18 5.34
C LEU A 91 8.98 -24.85 5.35
N LEU A 92 8.52 -24.22 6.43
CA LEU A 92 7.13 -23.76 6.57
C LEU A 92 6.93 -22.31 6.10
N ASN A 93 7.86 -21.41 6.46
CA ASN A 93 7.72 -19.99 6.22
C ASN A 93 8.95 -19.41 5.48
N LEU A 94 8.70 -18.87 4.28
CA LEU A 94 9.68 -18.11 3.51
C LEU A 94 9.22 -16.66 3.39
N THR A 95 9.91 -15.74 4.08
CA THR A 95 9.62 -14.30 4.04
C THR A 95 10.82 -13.52 3.53
N LEU A 96 10.70 -12.97 2.32
CA LEU A 96 11.76 -12.25 1.62
C LEU A 96 11.33 -10.80 1.28
N ASP A 97 10.33 -10.29 1.99
CA ASP A 97 9.73 -8.98 1.71
C ASP A 97 10.75 -7.84 1.80
N TYR A 98 10.52 -6.75 1.07
CA TYR A 98 11.30 -5.51 1.14
C TYR A 98 12.80 -5.76 0.87
N ASN A 99 13.09 -6.32 -0.30
CA ASN A 99 14.44 -6.57 -0.80
C ASN A 99 14.54 -6.12 -2.27
N GLN A 100 15.63 -6.50 -2.94
CA GLN A 100 15.93 -6.18 -4.34
C GLN A 100 16.06 -7.47 -5.17
N LEU A 101 15.33 -8.53 -4.78
CA LEU A 101 15.34 -9.81 -5.49
C LEU A 101 14.72 -9.63 -6.88
N SER A 102 15.26 -10.33 -7.88
CA SER A 102 14.88 -10.16 -9.28
C SER A 102 14.76 -11.50 -10.01
N GLY A 103 14.30 -11.49 -11.25
CA GLY A 103 14.03 -12.71 -12.01
C GLY A 103 12.70 -13.36 -11.60
N ASN A 104 12.52 -14.63 -11.96
CA ASN A 104 11.22 -15.30 -11.85
C ASN A 104 11.13 -16.15 -10.57
N ILE A 105 9.90 -16.44 -10.13
CA ILE A 105 9.67 -17.52 -9.16
C ILE A 105 10.03 -18.84 -9.84
N PRO A 106 10.96 -19.65 -9.31
CA PRO A 106 11.34 -20.91 -9.94
C PRO A 106 10.19 -21.92 -9.91
N PRO A 107 9.93 -22.68 -10.98
CA PRO A 107 8.95 -23.76 -10.95
C PRO A 107 9.23 -24.82 -9.87
N GLN A 108 10.49 -24.98 -9.47
CA GLN A 108 10.94 -25.87 -8.41
C GLN A 108 10.34 -25.50 -7.05
N PHE A 109 9.90 -24.25 -6.84
CA PHE A 109 9.21 -23.87 -5.61
C PHE A 109 7.89 -24.63 -5.43
N GLY A 110 7.31 -25.22 -6.49
CA GLY A 110 6.20 -26.17 -6.35
C GLY A 110 6.56 -27.49 -5.64
N ASN A 111 7.83 -27.74 -5.33
CA ASN A 111 8.29 -28.94 -4.63
C ASN A 111 8.39 -28.76 -3.10
N PHE A 112 8.13 -27.57 -2.57
CA PHE A 112 8.05 -27.42 -1.11
C PHE A 112 6.88 -28.26 -0.58
N SER A 113 7.19 -29.29 0.21
CA SER A 113 6.20 -30.24 0.73
C SER A 113 5.39 -29.72 1.91
N SER A 114 5.92 -28.72 2.62
CA SER A 114 5.36 -28.25 3.90
C SER A 114 5.17 -26.74 3.97
N LEU A 115 5.42 -26.00 2.88
CA LEU A 115 5.37 -24.53 2.92
C LEU A 115 3.95 -24.03 3.16
N GLU A 116 3.77 -23.27 4.22
CA GLU A 116 2.50 -22.64 4.61
C GLU A 116 2.50 -21.16 4.21
N LYS A 117 3.64 -20.48 4.32
CA LYS A 117 3.78 -19.06 3.99
C LYS A 117 4.86 -18.82 2.95
N LEU A 118 4.48 -18.15 1.87
CA LEU A 118 5.39 -17.56 0.89
C LEU A 118 5.09 -16.06 0.74
N SER A 119 6.02 -15.23 1.20
CA SER A 119 5.91 -13.78 1.11
C SER A 119 7.15 -13.21 0.41
N LEU A 120 6.91 -12.54 -0.72
CA LEU A 120 7.90 -11.96 -1.63
C LEU A 120 7.58 -10.48 -1.92
N ILE A 121 6.86 -9.81 -1.02
CA ILE A 121 6.29 -8.48 -1.21
C ILE A 121 7.40 -7.45 -1.41
N SER A 122 7.23 -6.51 -2.33
CA SER A 122 8.13 -5.37 -2.51
C SER A 122 9.55 -5.81 -2.87
N ASN A 123 9.67 -6.41 -4.05
CA ASN A 123 10.91 -6.84 -4.70
C ASN A 123 10.89 -6.42 -6.18
N ASN A 124 11.83 -6.92 -6.98
CA ASN A 124 11.93 -6.72 -8.42
C ASN A 124 11.67 -8.02 -9.20
N LEU A 125 10.84 -8.93 -8.66
CA LEU A 125 10.52 -10.20 -9.32
C LEU A 125 9.62 -9.97 -10.54
N SER A 126 9.75 -10.83 -11.54
CA SER A 126 9.10 -10.69 -12.83
C SER A 126 8.64 -12.03 -13.42
N GLY A 127 8.02 -11.99 -14.59
CA GLY A 127 7.52 -13.16 -15.30
C GLY A 127 6.15 -13.62 -14.79
N GLU A 128 5.71 -14.78 -15.27
CA GLU A 128 4.43 -15.38 -14.86
C GLU A 128 4.57 -16.21 -13.58
N LEU A 129 3.46 -16.39 -12.85
CA LEU A 129 3.39 -17.30 -11.73
C LEU A 129 3.43 -18.77 -12.23
N PRO A 130 4.42 -19.60 -11.81
CA PRO A 130 4.55 -20.96 -12.32
C PRO A 130 3.36 -21.85 -11.97
N GLN A 131 2.84 -22.59 -12.95
CA GLN A 131 1.75 -23.55 -12.75
C GLN A 131 2.08 -24.62 -11.69
N SER A 132 3.36 -24.92 -11.47
CA SER A 132 3.80 -25.90 -10.45
C SER A 132 3.43 -25.50 -9.02
N LEU A 133 3.16 -24.22 -8.74
CA LEU A 133 2.73 -23.75 -7.43
C LEU A 133 1.37 -24.33 -6.99
N VAL A 134 0.59 -24.91 -7.92
CA VAL A 134 -0.63 -25.70 -7.61
C VAL A 134 -0.37 -26.80 -6.58
N LYS A 135 0.86 -27.33 -6.51
CA LYS A 135 1.26 -28.41 -5.60
C LYS A 135 1.38 -27.96 -4.14
N LEU A 136 1.41 -26.66 -3.86
CA LEU A 136 1.55 -26.11 -2.51
C LEU A 136 0.23 -26.14 -1.74
N THR A 137 -0.31 -27.33 -1.48
CA THR A 137 -1.64 -27.51 -0.86
C THR A 137 -1.69 -27.13 0.63
N THR A 138 -0.53 -26.92 1.26
CA THR A 138 -0.38 -26.48 2.66
C THR A 138 -0.47 -24.97 2.85
N MET A 139 -0.55 -24.19 1.76
CA MET A 139 -0.49 -22.73 1.81
C MET A 139 -1.61 -22.10 2.65
N THR A 140 -1.21 -21.24 3.59
CA THR A 140 -2.07 -20.37 4.39
C THR A 140 -1.90 -18.91 4.03
N ASP A 141 -0.71 -18.50 3.59
CA ASP A 141 -0.34 -17.09 3.38
C ASP A 141 0.47 -16.92 2.11
N PHE A 142 -0.06 -16.17 1.14
CA PHE A 142 0.63 -15.87 -0.11
C PHE A 142 0.67 -14.36 -0.38
N GLY A 143 1.87 -13.82 -0.53
CA GLY A 143 2.09 -12.40 -0.77
C GLY A 143 3.11 -12.14 -1.86
N ILE A 144 2.70 -11.41 -2.90
CA ILE A 144 3.54 -11.05 -4.06
C ILE A 144 3.36 -9.59 -4.50
N SER A 145 2.68 -8.78 -3.69
CA SER A 145 2.47 -7.34 -3.93
C SER A 145 3.77 -6.60 -4.27
N ASP A 146 3.66 -5.49 -5.00
CA ASP A 146 4.78 -4.61 -5.35
C ASP A 146 5.95 -5.35 -6.01
N ASN A 147 5.67 -5.94 -7.18
CA ASN A 147 6.64 -6.61 -8.05
C ASN A 147 6.31 -6.27 -9.53
N PHE A 148 6.98 -6.93 -10.48
CA PHE A 148 6.82 -6.74 -11.92
C PHE A 148 6.36 -8.02 -12.62
N PHE A 149 5.44 -8.76 -12.00
CA PHE A 149 4.86 -9.97 -12.59
C PHE A 149 4.04 -9.63 -13.83
N SER A 150 3.85 -10.64 -14.68
CA SER A 150 3.07 -10.56 -15.92
C SER A 150 2.06 -11.70 -16.00
N GLY A 151 1.17 -11.63 -16.99
CA GLY A 151 0.11 -12.61 -17.18
C GLY A 151 -1.05 -12.43 -16.20
N ASN A 152 -1.96 -13.40 -16.18
CA ASN A 152 -3.16 -13.35 -15.36
C ASN A 152 -2.92 -13.93 -13.97
N ILE A 153 -3.79 -13.60 -13.02
CA ILE A 153 -3.89 -14.34 -11.75
C ILE A 153 -4.29 -15.79 -12.08
N PRO A 154 -3.46 -16.81 -11.79
CA PRO A 154 -3.76 -18.18 -12.20
C PRO A 154 -4.93 -18.78 -11.41
N ASN A 155 -5.76 -19.57 -12.10
CA ASN A 155 -6.89 -20.27 -11.47
C ASN A 155 -6.45 -21.30 -10.42
N PHE A 156 -5.19 -21.76 -10.43
CA PHE A 156 -4.72 -22.71 -9.42
C PHE A 156 -4.76 -22.15 -8.00
N ILE A 157 -4.85 -20.83 -7.79
CA ILE A 157 -4.96 -20.26 -6.44
C ILE A 157 -6.16 -20.85 -5.67
N GLN A 158 -7.21 -21.26 -6.38
CA GLN A 158 -8.37 -21.93 -5.77
C GLN A 158 -8.05 -23.32 -5.18
N SER A 159 -6.93 -23.96 -5.55
CA SER A 159 -6.51 -25.25 -4.99
C SER A 159 -5.88 -25.13 -3.61
N TRP A 160 -5.51 -23.91 -3.18
CA TRP A 160 -4.99 -23.64 -1.84
C TRP A 160 -6.15 -23.48 -0.86
N THR A 161 -6.84 -24.58 -0.56
CA THR A 161 -8.06 -24.60 0.28
C THR A 161 -7.83 -24.15 1.73
N ASN A 162 -6.58 -24.16 2.20
CA ASN A 162 -6.17 -23.67 3.51
C ASN A 162 -5.80 -22.19 3.54
N LEU A 163 -5.84 -21.50 2.40
CA LEU A 163 -5.37 -20.13 2.29
C LEU A 163 -6.23 -19.18 3.13
N ARG A 164 -5.56 -18.40 3.97
CA ARG A 164 -6.13 -17.42 4.90
C ARG A 164 -5.86 -15.99 4.46
N ARG A 165 -4.70 -15.72 3.87
CA ARG A 165 -4.28 -14.38 3.44
C ARG A 165 -3.73 -14.40 2.01
N LEU A 166 -4.24 -13.52 1.17
CA LEU A 166 -3.84 -13.36 -0.22
C LEU A 166 -3.56 -11.89 -0.53
N PHE A 167 -2.30 -11.57 -0.84
CA PHE A 167 -1.83 -10.20 -1.12
C PHE A 167 -1.23 -10.08 -2.54
N ILE A 168 -1.98 -9.44 -3.43
CA ILE A 168 -1.64 -9.17 -4.82
C ILE A 168 -1.97 -7.70 -5.16
N GLN A 169 -1.26 -6.77 -4.53
CA GLN A 169 -1.46 -5.33 -4.73
C GLN A 169 -0.34 -4.76 -5.61
N GLY A 170 -0.68 -4.07 -6.70
CA GLY A 170 0.31 -3.42 -7.57
C GLY A 170 1.35 -4.40 -8.14
N SER A 171 0.98 -5.67 -8.35
CA SER A 171 1.93 -6.75 -8.69
C SER A 171 2.32 -6.82 -10.18
N GLY A 172 1.59 -6.13 -11.05
CA GLY A 172 1.71 -6.23 -12.51
C GLY A 172 0.80 -7.28 -13.17
N LEU A 173 0.19 -8.17 -12.38
CA LEU A 173 -0.76 -9.16 -12.88
C LEU A 173 -2.01 -8.52 -13.48
N SER A 174 -2.59 -9.21 -14.45
CA SER A 174 -3.84 -8.84 -15.11
C SER A 174 -5.03 -9.60 -14.50
N GLY A 175 -6.20 -8.98 -14.56
CA GLY A 175 -7.47 -9.62 -14.28
C GLY A 175 -7.90 -10.62 -15.37
N PRO A 176 -9.06 -11.28 -15.20
CA PRO A 176 -9.99 -11.12 -14.08
C PRO A 176 -9.51 -11.83 -12.81
N ILE A 177 -10.12 -11.46 -11.68
CA ILE A 177 -9.95 -12.20 -10.42
C ILE A 177 -10.61 -13.58 -10.58
N PRO A 178 -9.90 -14.71 -10.35
CA PRO A 178 -10.47 -16.05 -10.49
C PRO A 178 -11.73 -16.24 -9.64
N SER A 179 -12.82 -16.68 -10.27
CA SER A 179 -14.12 -16.89 -9.59
C SER A 179 -14.05 -17.93 -8.48
N GLY A 180 -13.10 -18.87 -8.55
CA GLY A 180 -12.83 -19.86 -7.51
C GLY A 180 -12.50 -19.27 -6.14
N ILE A 181 -12.06 -18.01 -6.06
CA ILE A 181 -11.80 -17.32 -4.79
C ILE A 181 -13.06 -17.27 -3.90
N ALA A 182 -14.25 -17.22 -4.50
CA ALA A 182 -15.53 -17.29 -3.78
C ALA A 182 -15.73 -18.59 -2.97
N SER A 183 -15.05 -19.67 -3.34
CA SER A 183 -15.17 -20.99 -2.70
C SER A 183 -14.13 -21.24 -1.59
N MET A 184 -13.20 -20.32 -1.37
CA MET A 184 -12.10 -20.48 -0.43
C MET A 184 -12.55 -20.19 1.01
N ALA A 185 -13.13 -21.20 1.68
CA ALA A 185 -13.80 -21.05 2.97
C ALA A 185 -12.91 -20.52 4.12
N ASN A 186 -11.59 -20.70 4.05
CA ASN A 186 -10.65 -20.24 5.08
C ASN A 186 -10.11 -18.82 4.85
N LEU A 187 -10.43 -18.21 3.70
CA LEU A 187 -9.87 -16.92 3.32
C LEU A 187 -10.44 -15.82 4.22
N SER A 188 -9.54 -15.10 4.89
CA SER A 188 -9.86 -14.08 5.89
C SER A 188 -9.41 -12.67 5.50
N ASP A 189 -8.36 -12.57 4.69
CA ASP A 189 -7.78 -11.30 4.24
C ASP A 189 -7.45 -11.40 2.75
N LEU A 190 -8.26 -10.73 1.92
CA LEU A 190 -8.13 -10.69 0.48
C LEU A 190 -7.79 -9.27 0.05
N ARG A 191 -6.57 -9.07 -0.45
CA ARG A 191 -6.12 -7.77 -0.97
C ARG A 191 -5.58 -7.94 -2.37
N ILE A 192 -6.37 -7.55 -3.35
CA ILE A 192 -6.00 -7.51 -4.76
C ILE A 192 -6.25 -6.09 -5.25
N SER A 193 -5.23 -5.45 -5.82
CA SER A 193 -5.40 -4.09 -6.32
C SER A 193 -4.51 -3.80 -7.52
N ASP A 194 -4.92 -2.77 -8.27
CA ASP A 194 -4.16 -2.18 -9.37
C ASP A 194 -3.83 -3.26 -10.44
N LEU A 195 -4.87 -3.98 -10.87
CA LEU A 195 -4.79 -5.00 -11.91
C LEU A 195 -4.79 -4.38 -13.30
N ASN A 196 -4.03 -5.01 -14.20
CA ASN A 196 -4.11 -4.73 -15.63
C ASN A 196 -5.26 -5.54 -16.29
N GLY A 197 -5.49 -5.31 -17.58
CA GLY A 197 -6.42 -6.11 -18.38
C GLY A 197 -7.85 -5.56 -18.42
N ASP A 198 -8.77 -6.39 -18.91
CA ASP A 198 -10.14 -6.00 -19.23
C ASP A 198 -11.03 -5.87 -17.99
N GLU A 199 -12.22 -5.31 -18.20
CA GLU A 199 -13.27 -5.18 -17.19
C GLU A 199 -13.75 -6.55 -16.68
N THR A 200 -14.09 -6.62 -15.40
CA THR A 200 -14.60 -7.83 -14.74
C THR A 200 -15.79 -7.53 -13.85
N THR A 201 -16.63 -8.53 -13.57
CA THR A 201 -17.68 -8.39 -12.55
C THR A 201 -17.14 -8.66 -11.15
N PHE A 202 -17.86 -8.16 -10.15
CA PHE A 202 -17.53 -8.40 -8.74
C PHE A 202 -17.52 -9.91 -8.41
N PRO A 203 -16.48 -10.45 -7.75
CA PRO A 203 -16.44 -11.86 -7.37
C PRO A 203 -17.51 -12.17 -6.31
N HIS A 204 -18.24 -13.27 -6.45
CA HIS A 204 -19.34 -13.63 -5.54
C HIS A 204 -18.85 -14.11 -4.15
N LEU A 205 -18.30 -13.21 -3.34
CA LEU A 205 -17.69 -13.51 -2.03
C LEU A 205 -18.71 -13.75 -0.89
N SER A 206 -20.02 -13.69 -1.17
CA SER A 206 -21.10 -13.71 -0.17
C SER A 206 -21.18 -14.99 0.68
N ASN A 207 -20.55 -16.08 0.23
CA ASN A 207 -20.59 -17.37 0.91
C ASN A 207 -19.43 -17.58 1.90
N ASN A 208 -18.47 -16.65 1.97
CA ASN A 208 -17.32 -16.76 2.86
C ASN A 208 -17.58 -16.01 4.18
N SER A 209 -17.90 -16.75 5.24
CA SER A 209 -18.16 -16.20 6.57
C SER A 209 -16.90 -15.83 7.36
N ASN A 210 -15.71 -16.20 6.89
CA ASN A 210 -14.44 -15.94 7.59
C ASN A 210 -13.74 -14.66 7.10
N ILE A 211 -14.23 -14.06 6.02
CA ILE A 211 -13.60 -12.89 5.40
C ILE A 211 -13.77 -11.64 6.26
N LYS A 212 -12.65 -11.02 6.62
CA LYS A 212 -12.58 -9.81 7.47
C LYS A 212 -12.10 -8.60 6.69
N TYR A 213 -11.26 -8.80 5.68
CA TYR A 213 -10.69 -7.73 4.89
C TYR A 213 -10.89 -8.04 3.40
N ILE A 214 -11.56 -7.14 2.71
CA ILE A 214 -11.73 -7.17 1.25
C ILE A 214 -11.18 -5.85 0.72
N ILE A 215 -10.07 -5.91 -0.02
CA ILE A 215 -9.53 -4.80 -0.79
C ILE A 215 -9.48 -5.25 -2.23
N LEU A 216 -10.37 -4.74 -3.06
CA LEU A 216 -10.51 -5.00 -4.50
C LEU A 216 -10.49 -3.69 -5.28
N ARG A 217 -9.47 -2.88 -5.02
CA ARG A 217 -9.35 -1.51 -5.51
C ARG A 217 -8.67 -1.45 -6.86
N SER A 218 -9.19 -0.67 -7.81
CA SER A 218 -8.59 -0.55 -9.15
C SER A 218 -8.38 -1.93 -9.80
N CYS A 219 -9.44 -2.73 -9.80
CA CYS A 219 -9.47 -4.07 -10.36
C CYS A 219 -10.33 -4.16 -11.63
N ASN A 220 -10.65 -2.99 -12.24
CA ASN A 220 -11.54 -2.85 -13.38
C ASN A 220 -12.92 -3.49 -13.16
N ILE A 221 -13.45 -3.41 -11.93
CA ILE A 221 -14.73 -4.04 -11.59
C ILE A 221 -15.90 -3.20 -12.09
N ILE A 222 -16.79 -3.79 -12.88
CA ILE A 222 -18.01 -3.15 -13.41
C ILE A 222 -19.29 -3.77 -12.82
N GLY A 223 -20.42 -3.12 -13.13
CA GLY A 223 -21.75 -3.63 -12.79
C GLY A 223 -22.21 -3.22 -11.40
N GLN A 224 -23.31 -3.83 -10.94
CA GLN A 224 -23.90 -3.56 -9.63
C GLN A 224 -23.31 -4.48 -8.56
N LEU A 225 -23.30 -4.01 -7.30
CA LEU A 225 -22.97 -4.87 -6.16
C LEU A 225 -24.01 -6.02 -6.05
N PRO A 226 -23.57 -7.29 -5.94
CA PRO A 226 -24.50 -8.42 -5.85
C PRO A 226 -25.42 -8.32 -4.63
N LYS A 227 -26.72 -8.57 -4.80
CA LYS A 227 -27.73 -8.44 -3.72
C LYS A 227 -27.45 -9.31 -2.49
N ASP A 228 -26.78 -10.44 -2.68
CA ASP A 228 -26.42 -11.36 -1.61
C ASP A 228 -25.18 -10.92 -0.83
N PHE A 229 -24.42 -9.92 -1.30
CA PHE A 229 -23.23 -9.44 -0.63
C PHE A 229 -23.53 -8.84 0.76
N GLY A 230 -24.72 -8.25 0.92
CA GLY A 230 -25.25 -7.78 2.20
C GLY A 230 -25.56 -8.86 3.25
N LYS A 231 -25.24 -10.13 2.98
CA LYS A 231 -25.30 -11.23 3.95
C LYS A 231 -23.94 -11.51 4.60
N THR A 232 -22.86 -10.92 4.09
CA THR A 232 -21.52 -11.10 4.65
C THR A 232 -21.48 -10.48 6.05
N SER A 233 -21.13 -11.28 7.06
CA SER A 233 -21.00 -10.86 8.46
C SER A 233 -19.55 -10.95 8.91
N GLY A 234 -19.17 -10.16 9.92
CA GLY A 234 -17.82 -10.15 10.47
C GLY A 234 -16.76 -9.44 9.61
N LEU A 235 -17.18 -8.81 8.51
CA LEU A 235 -16.33 -7.98 7.67
C LEU A 235 -15.91 -6.72 8.44
N LYS A 236 -14.63 -6.36 8.38
CA LYS A 236 -14.05 -5.18 9.04
C LYS A 236 -13.68 -4.08 8.06
N VAL A 237 -13.14 -4.45 6.90
CA VAL A 237 -12.73 -3.50 5.88
C VAL A 237 -13.24 -3.93 4.52
N LEU A 238 -13.91 -3.02 3.83
CA LEU A 238 -14.33 -3.14 2.46
C LEU A 238 -13.78 -1.97 1.64
N ASP A 239 -12.83 -2.23 0.73
CA ASP A 239 -12.34 -1.24 -0.22
C ASP A 239 -12.61 -1.70 -1.65
N LEU A 240 -13.54 -1.01 -2.32
CA LEU A 240 -13.87 -1.20 -3.73
C LEU A 240 -13.58 0.08 -4.53
N SER A 241 -12.68 0.92 -4.03
CA SER A 241 -12.40 2.22 -4.64
C SER A 241 -11.80 2.08 -6.04
N PHE A 242 -11.99 3.11 -6.86
CA PHE A 242 -11.41 3.25 -8.20
C PHE A 242 -11.77 2.10 -9.13
N ASN A 243 -13.03 1.66 -9.08
CA ASN A 243 -13.62 0.74 -10.04
C ASN A 243 -14.73 1.46 -10.83
N SER A 244 -15.45 0.71 -11.66
CA SER A 244 -16.54 1.22 -12.51
C SER A 244 -17.89 0.68 -12.03
N LEU A 245 -18.08 0.53 -10.70
CA LEU A 245 -19.34 0.06 -10.14
C LEU A 245 -20.47 1.08 -10.37
N VAL A 246 -21.67 0.58 -10.66
CA VAL A 246 -22.86 1.38 -10.99
C VAL A 246 -24.07 0.95 -10.15
N GLY A 247 -25.16 1.71 -10.25
CA GLY A 247 -26.41 1.44 -9.55
C GLY A 247 -26.42 1.94 -8.10
N SER A 248 -27.47 1.59 -7.37
CA SER A 248 -27.66 2.02 -5.98
C SER A 248 -27.09 1.03 -4.98
N ILE A 249 -26.59 1.53 -3.85
CA ILE A 249 -26.26 0.71 -2.69
C ILE A 249 -27.57 0.21 -2.07
N PRO A 250 -27.82 -1.10 -1.97
CA PRO A 250 -29.10 -1.60 -1.49
C PRO A 250 -29.33 -1.39 0.02
N ASN A 251 -30.59 -1.17 0.42
CA ASN A 251 -31.00 -1.08 1.84
C ASN A 251 -30.85 -2.41 2.59
N ASN A 252 -30.85 -3.56 1.91
CA ASN A 252 -30.70 -4.88 2.53
C ASN A 252 -29.24 -5.24 2.84
N PHE A 253 -28.30 -4.29 2.72
CA PHE A 253 -26.90 -4.45 3.13
C PHE A 253 -26.68 -4.05 4.59
N SER A 254 -27.70 -4.19 5.44
CA SER A 254 -27.65 -3.75 6.83
C SER A 254 -26.56 -4.46 7.65
N SER A 255 -26.08 -5.66 7.26
CA SER A 255 -24.93 -6.28 7.94
C SER A 255 -23.64 -5.49 7.76
N LEU A 256 -23.54 -4.66 6.72
CA LEU A 256 -22.37 -3.81 6.47
C LEU A 256 -22.30 -2.62 7.43
N SER A 257 -23.32 -2.37 8.26
CA SER A 257 -23.23 -1.36 9.32
C SER A 257 -22.28 -1.76 10.45
N GLU A 258 -21.83 -3.02 10.51
CA GLU A 258 -20.82 -3.48 11.47
C GLU A 258 -19.38 -3.35 10.93
N VAL A 259 -19.22 -2.88 9.68
CA VAL A 259 -17.93 -2.80 9.01
C VAL A 259 -17.20 -1.53 9.46
N ASP A 260 -16.02 -1.70 10.06
CA ASP A 260 -15.19 -0.61 10.56
C ASP A 260 -14.87 0.42 9.47
N TYR A 261 -14.60 0.01 8.22
CA TYR A 261 -14.26 0.92 7.13
C TYR A 261 -14.82 0.47 5.78
N ILE A 262 -15.55 1.36 5.10
CA ILE A 262 -16.05 1.14 3.73
C ILE A 262 -15.51 2.22 2.81
N TYR A 263 -14.81 1.84 1.74
CA TYR A 263 -14.32 2.74 0.70
C TYR A 263 -14.94 2.40 -0.64
N LEU A 264 -15.71 3.34 -1.18
CA LEU A 264 -16.38 3.23 -2.48
C LEU A 264 -15.96 4.35 -3.44
N THR A 265 -14.90 5.09 -3.08
CA THR A 265 -14.44 6.27 -3.80
C THR A 265 -14.14 5.96 -5.25
N GLY A 266 -14.45 6.88 -6.17
CA GLY A 266 -14.05 6.71 -7.56
C GLY A 266 -14.84 5.66 -8.34
N ASN A 267 -16.09 5.40 -7.94
CA ASN A 267 -17.08 4.60 -8.67
C ASN A 267 -18.23 5.49 -9.21
N SER A 268 -19.07 4.91 -10.07
CA SER A 268 -20.25 5.55 -10.67
C SER A 268 -21.57 5.15 -9.98
N LEU A 269 -21.56 5.06 -8.65
CA LEU A 269 -22.74 4.71 -7.84
C LEU A 269 -23.79 5.84 -7.87
N THR A 270 -25.06 5.46 -7.78
CA THR A 270 -26.23 6.36 -7.92
C THR A 270 -27.29 6.07 -6.85
N GLY A 271 -28.37 6.84 -6.82
CA GLY A 271 -29.48 6.63 -5.88
C GLY A 271 -29.22 7.17 -4.47
N PRO A 272 -30.21 7.07 -3.57
CA PRO A 272 -30.09 7.57 -2.21
C PRO A 272 -29.15 6.69 -1.37
N LEU A 273 -28.51 7.30 -0.37
CA LEU A 273 -27.76 6.56 0.63
C LEU A 273 -28.72 5.75 1.52
N PRO A 274 -28.46 4.45 1.73
CA PRO A 274 -29.23 3.63 2.66
C PRO A 274 -29.26 4.17 4.08
N THR A 275 -30.34 3.90 4.81
CA THR A 275 -30.52 4.36 6.20
C THR A 275 -29.44 3.82 7.14
N TRP A 276 -28.98 2.58 6.92
CA TRP A 276 -27.89 1.98 7.69
C TRP A 276 -26.56 2.75 7.53
N MET A 277 -26.35 3.42 6.39
CA MET A 277 -25.18 4.28 6.18
C MET A 277 -25.33 5.64 6.86
N LEU A 278 -26.55 6.17 6.97
CA LEU A 278 -26.78 7.48 7.59
C LEU A 278 -26.59 7.43 9.12
N ASN A 279 -26.79 6.27 9.73
CA ASN A 279 -26.70 6.09 11.18
C ASN A 279 -25.26 5.90 11.68
N ASP A 280 -24.31 5.48 10.83
CA ASP A 280 -22.92 5.18 11.19
C ASP A 280 -21.88 5.86 10.27
N GLY A 281 -22.16 7.10 9.87
CA GLY A 281 -21.43 7.82 8.82
C GLY A 281 -19.94 8.13 9.07
N GLN A 282 -19.37 7.82 10.24
CA GLN A 282 -18.03 8.30 10.60
C GLN A 282 -16.88 7.53 9.92
N HIS A 283 -17.13 6.31 9.44
CA HIS A 283 -16.08 5.47 8.86
C HIS A 283 -16.36 4.97 7.44
N MET A 284 -17.43 5.49 6.83
CA MET A 284 -17.75 5.22 5.42
C MET A 284 -17.23 6.33 4.52
N ASN A 285 -16.71 5.94 3.38
CA ASN A 285 -16.25 6.82 2.34
C ASN A 285 -16.98 6.54 1.03
N LEU A 286 -17.79 7.51 0.64
CA LEU A 286 -18.69 7.45 -0.49
C LEU A 286 -18.33 8.47 -1.58
N PHE A 287 -17.10 9.00 -1.61
CA PHE A 287 -16.72 10.03 -2.57
C PHE A 287 -16.74 9.48 -4.00
N ALA A 288 -17.91 9.51 -4.64
CA ALA A 288 -18.12 9.10 -6.02
C ALA A 288 -17.14 9.85 -6.95
N SER A 289 -16.72 9.20 -8.05
CA SER A 289 -15.89 9.84 -9.07
C SER A 289 -16.64 11.04 -9.66
N GLY A 290 -16.20 12.24 -9.31
CA GLY A 290 -16.74 13.51 -9.78
C GLY A 290 -16.75 14.55 -8.66
N ILE A 291 -16.59 15.84 -8.98
CA ILE A 291 -16.79 16.92 -8.00
C ILE A 291 -18.19 16.74 -7.40
N VAL A 292 -18.21 16.37 -6.11
CA VAL A 292 -19.40 16.00 -5.35
C VAL A 292 -20.46 17.09 -5.54
N SER A 293 -21.72 16.72 -5.74
CA SER A 293 -22.81 17.68 -5.89
C SER A 293 -22.89 18.67 -4.72
N CYS A 294 -22.49 18.29 -3.50
CA CYS A 294 -22.40 19.20 -2.36
C CYS A 294 -21.24 20.21 -2.44
N LEU A 295 -20.17 19.92 -3.21
CA LEU A 295 -19.09 20.88 -3.51
C LEU A 295 -19.52 21.88 -4.61
N ARG A 296 -20.50 21.51 -5.46
CA ARG A 296 -21.06 22.38 -6.50
C ARG A 296 -22.02 23.44 -5.96
N SER A 297 -22.39 23.37 -4.68
CA SER A 297 -23.27 24.35 -4.02
C SER A 297 -22.56 25.65 -3.63
N PHE A 298 -21.27 25.82 -3.95
CA PHE A 298 -20.53 27.04 -3.65
C PHE A 298 -20.92 28.19 -4.59
N SER A 299 -21.77 29.09 -4.09
CA SER A 299 -21.92 30.41 -4.68
C SER A 299 -20.68 31.25 -4.35
N CYS A 300 -19.76 31.35 -5.30
CA CYS A 300 -18.54 32.11 -5.13
C CYS A 300 -18.82 33.61 -5.09
N ILE A 301 -18.79 34.20 -3.90
CA ILE A 301 -18.92 35.66 -3.71
C ILE A 301 -17.71 36.39 -4.32
N HIS A 302 -16.52 35.76 -4.25
CA HIS A 302 -15.27 36.29 -4.79
C HIS A 302 -14.54 35.21 -5.57
N THR A 303 -13.82 35.63 -6.62
CA THR A 303 -12.94 34.75 -7.41
C THR A 303 -11.48 35.00 -7.06
N TYR A 304 -10.71 33.92 -7.02
CA TYR A 304 -9.30 33.92 -6.64
C TYR A 304 -8.42 33.61 -7.85
N ASN A 305 -7.27 34.29 -7.94
CA ASN A 305 -6.26 34.04 -8.97
C ASN A 305 -5.19 33.05 -8.51
N SER A 306 -5.15 32.70 -7.22
CA SER A 306 -4.17 31.77 -6.68
C SER A 306 -4.67 31.07 -5.43
N LEU A 307 -3.95 30.02 -5.04
CA LEU A 307 -4.16 29.24 -3.83
C LEU A 307 -2.81 28.68 -3.36
N HIS A 308 -2.52 28.78 -2.07
CA HIS A 308 -1.26 28.32 -1.47
C HIS A 308 -1.55 27.63 -0.13
N ILE A 309 -1.12 26.37 0.02
CA ILE A 309 -1.45 25.52 1.16
C ILE A 309 -0.16 24.90 1.70
N ASN A 310 0.09 25.02 3.01
CA ASN A 310 1.13 24.28 3.72
C ASN A 310 0.52 23.00 4.29
N CYS A 311 0.60 21.91 3.53
CA CYS A 311 -0.11 20.65 3.75
C CYS A 311 0.37 19.96 5.03
N GLY A 312 -0.49 19.87 6.04
CA GLY A 312 -0.16 19.32 7.35
C GLY A 312 0.51 20.30 8.32
N GLY A 313 0.88 21.50 7.87
CA GLY A 313 1.66 22.47 8.63
C GLY A 313 0.89 23.74 9.04
N GLU A 314 1.60 24.62 9.76
CA GLU A 314 1.11 25.97 10.10
C GLU A 314 1.13 26.94 8.92
N GLU A 315 0.55 28.13 9.10
CA GLU A 315 0.66 29.21 8.12
C GLU A 315 2.12 29.68 8.05
N VAL A 316 2.63 29.78 6.83
CA VAL A 316 4.04 30.10 6.57
C VAL A 316 4.13 31.09 5.42
N LYS A 317 4.99 32.10 5.56
CA LYS A 317 5.27 33.06 4.49
C LYS A 317 6.55 32.64 3.76
N ASP A 318 6.51 32.60 2.45
CA ASP A 318 7.67 32.38 1.58
C ASP A 318 8.61 33.58 1.66
N ASP A 319 9.89 33.33 1.95
CA ASP A 319 10.89 34.39 2.15
C ASP A 319 11.25 35.11 0.85
N ASP A 320 11.19 34.41 -0.30
CA ASP A 320 11.59 34.95 -1.60
C ASP A 320 10.49 35.82 -2.23
N LYS A 321 9.25 35.33 -2.23
CA LYS A 321 8.13 35.96 -2.94
C LYS A 321 7.14 36.69 -2.03
N GLY A 322 7.26 36.50 -0.72
CA GLY A 322 6.29 36.98 0.26
C GLY A 322 4.92 36.28 0.18
N THR A 323 4.81 35.19 -0.60
CA THR A 323 3.60 34.40 -0.77
C THR A 323 3.21 33.73 0.54
N LEU A 324 1.96 33.87 0.96
CA LEU A 324 1.45 33.29 2.20
C LEU A 324 0.82 31.92 1.94
N TYR A 325 1.42 30.85 2.46
CA TYR A 325 0.88 29.50 2.44
C TYR A 325 -0.02 29.29 3.65
N LYS A 326 -1.29 29.00 3.40
CA LYS A 326 -2.31 28.83 4.46
C LYS A 326 -2.13 27.50 5.19
N LYS A 327 -2.38 27.52 6.50
CA LYS A 327 -2.27 26.35 7.38
C LYS A 327 -3.21 25.22 6.98
N ASP A 328 -2.75 23.99 7.14
CA ASP A 328 -3.57 22.78 7.03
C ASP A 328 -3.30 21.86 8.23
N LYS A 329 -4.00 22.11 9.33
CA LYS A 329 -3.78 21.43 10.62
C LYS A 329 -4.86 20.44 11.03
N ALA A 330 -5.81 20.15 10.15
CA ALA A 330 -6.79 19.13 10.46
C ALA A 330 -6.12 17.78 10.68
N SER A 331 -6.61 17.03 11.66
CA SER A 331 -6.09 15.70 12.02
C SER A 331 -6.16 14.70 10.85
N GLY A 332 -6.99 14.96 9.84
CA GLY A 332 -7.28 14.01 8.77
C GLY A 332 -8.14 12.87 9.29
N GLY A 333 -8.01 11.69 8.71
CA GLY A 333 -8.78 10.53 9.12
C GLY A 333 -8.89 9.50 8.00
N ALA A 334 -9.37 8.32 8.38
CA ALA A 334 -9.53 7.19 7.47
C ALA A 334 -10.55 7.48 6.36
N SER A 335 -11.61 8.20 6.70
CA SER A 335 -12.54 8.81 5.77
C SER A 335 -12.84 10.20 6.29
N ASN A 336 -12.23 11.23 5.70
CA ASN A 336 -12.46 12.61 6.16
C ASN A 336 -12.55 13.57 4.98
N PHE A 337 -13.37 14.61 5.16
CA PHE A 337 -13.38 15.78 4.30
C PHE A 337 -13.35 17.02 5.18
N VAL A 338 -12.39 17.90 4.91
CA VAL A 338 -12.19 19.12 5.66
C VAL A 338 -12.23 20.28 4.69
N GLN A 339 -13.11 21.22 4.97
CA GLN A 339 -13.16 22.49 4.28
C GLN A 339 -12.45 23.57 5.09
N SER A 340 -11.57 24.31 4.44
CA SER A 340 -10.92 25.47 5.03
C SER A 340 -11.89 26.65 5.14
N ALA A 341 -11.58 27.61 6.01
CA ALA A 341 -12.23 28.92 6.02
C ALA A 341 -11.90 29.76 4.78
N THR A 342 -10.95 29.30 3.96
CA THR A 342 -10.52 29.95 2.71
C THR A 342 -10.96 29.11 1.50
N ASN A 343 -10.47 29.44 0.31
CA ASN A 343 -10.93 28.86 -0.95
C ASN A 343 -10.38 27.45 -1.25
N TRP A 344 -10.24 26.59 -0.23
CA TRP A 344 -9.75 25.23 -0.43
C TRP A 344 -10.29 24.24 0.61
N GLY A 345 -10.12 22.95 0.32
CA GLY A 345 -10.39 21.85 1.24
C GLY A 345 -9.62 20.61 0.84
N PHE A 346 -9.70 19.55 1.64
CA PHE A 346 -9.12 18.25 1.29
C PHE A 346 -10.00 17.09 1.72
N SER A 347 -9.82 15.95 1.05
CA SER A 347 -10.37 14.66 1.45
C SER A 347 -9.25 13.65 1.62
N SER A 348 -9.25 12.92 2.73
CA SER A 348 -8.35 11.79 2.96
C SER A 348 -9.14 10.49 3.04
N THR A 349 -8.60 9.43 2.44
CA THR A 349 -9.20 8.10 2.42
C THR A 349 -8.18 7.04 2.85
N GLY A 350 -8.65 5.92 3.37
CA GLY A 350 -7.86 4.75 3.75
C GLY A 350 -7.42 4.74 5.21
N HIS A 351 -7.31 3.54 5.77
CA HIS A 351 -6.88 3.27 7.14
C HIS A 351 -5.58 2.46 7.13
N PHE A 352 -4.64 2.79 8.04
CA PHE A 352 -3.39 2.04 8.20
C PHE A 352 -3.67 0.67 8.84
N LEU A 353 -3.73 -0.38 8.02
CA LEU A 353 -4.16 -1.73 8.46
C LEU A 353 -3.20 -2.41 9.45
N ASP A 354 -1.93 -2.02 9.45
CA ASP A 354 -0.88 -2.73 10.18
C ASP A 354 -0.52 -2.05 11.52
N ASN A 355 -0.91 -0.78 11.69
CA ASN A 355 -0.68 -0.01 12.91
C ASN A 355 -1.77 1.05 13.06
N GLY A 356 -2.79 0.77 13.87
CA GLY A 356 -3.95 1.64 14.12
C GLY A 356 -3.65 2.96 14.86
N THR A 357 -2.37 3.29 15.09
CA THR A 357 -1.94 4.52 15.78
C THR A 357 -1.25 5.54 14.86
N SER A 358 -0.95 5.17 13.61
CA SER A 358 -0.31 6.10 12.66
C SER A 358 -1.26 7.24 12.32
N GLY A 359 -0.90 8.46 12.73
CA GLY A 359 -1.65 9.67 12.36
C GLY A 359 -1.55 9.98 10.86
N TYR A 360 -2.29 10.99 10.40
CA TYR A 360 -2.30 11.44 8.98
C TYR A 360 -1.36 12.64 8.74
N LEU A 361 -0.53 12.95 9.72
CA LEU A 361 0.47 14.02 9.69
C LEU A 361 1.85 13.42 10.01
N ARG A 362 2.89 13.94 9.37
CA ARG A 362 4.28 13.64 9.67
C ARG A 362 5.02 14.95 9.86
N THR A 363 5.79 15.04 10.94
CA THR A 363 6.63 16.18 11.23
C THR A 363 8.08 15.76 11.05
N ASN A 364 8.80 16.52 10.25
CA ASN A 364 10.22 16.34 10.03
C ASN A 364 11.01 16.76 11.29
N THR A 365 11.95 15.93 11.69
CA THR A 365 12.85 16.18 12.84
C THR A 365 14.29 16.47 12.41
N SER A 366 14.58 16.38 11.11
CA SER A 366 15.92 16.54 10.52
C SER A 366 16.05 17.85 9.76
N SER A 367 17.29 18.30 9.53
CA SER A 367 17.56 19.45 8.66
C SER A 367 17.15 19.15 7.21
N ILE A 368 16.40 20.05 6.59
CA ILE A 368 15.96 19.93 5.20
C ILE A 368 16.72 20.89 4.30
N SER A 369 17.18 20.39 3.15
CA SER A 369 17.82 21.20 2.11
C SER A 369 16.78 21.67 1.09
N GLY A 370 16.90 22.91 0.62
CA GLY A 370 16.03 23.46 -0.42
C GLY A 370 15.63 24.91 -0.17
N LYS A 371 14.99 25.54 -1.16
CA LYS A 371 14.40 26.88 -1.00
C LYS A 371 13.16 26.78 -0.12
N ASN A 372 12.99 27.73 0.81
CA ASN A 372 11.88 27.77 1.77
C ASN A 372 11.77 26.48 2.61
N PRO A 373 12.80 26.12 3.40
CA PRO A 373 12.82 24.89 4.20
C PRO A 373 11.63 24.75 5.15
N GLN A 374 11.08 25.88 5.62
CA GLN A 374 9.84 25.99 6.39
C GLN A 374 8.62 25.28 5.78
N LEU A 375 8.53 25.16 4.45
CA LEU A 375 7.42 24.46 3.78
C LEU A 375 7.57 22.93 3.79
N TYR A 376 8.69 22.41 4.29
CA TYR A 376 8.97 20.98 4.29
C TYR A 376 9.11 20.41 5.71
N MET A 377 8.60 21.13 6.72
CA MET A 377 8.66 20.70 8.12
C MET A 377 7.52 19.78 8.51
N ASP A 378 6.37 19.89 7.84
CA ASP A 378 5.22 19.04 8.07
C ASP A 378 4.71 18.50 6.73
N ALA A 379 4.12 17.31 6.77
CA ALA A 379 3.52 16.68 5.60
C ALA A 379 2.19 16.04 5.96
N ARG A 380 1.24 16.11 5.04
CA ARG A 380 0.03 15.30 5.09
C ARG A 380 0.26 13.96 4.40
N VAL A 381 -0.18 12.89 5.05
CA VAL A 381 -0.04 11.50 4.59
C VAL A 381 -1.40 10.82 4.61
N SER A 382 -1.62 9.90 3.68
CA SER A 382 -2.78 9.01 3.66
C SER A 382 -2.35 7.63 3.16
N PRO A 383 -2.87 6.52 3.71
CA PRO A 383 -2.53 5.18 3.25
C PRO A 383 -3.16 4.80 1.90
N LEU A 384 -4.18 5.52 1.43
CA LEU A 384 -4.87 5.21 0.16
C LEU A 384 -4.85 6.41 -0.80
N SER A 385 -5.49 7.51 -0.43
CA SER A 385 -5.62 8.67 -1.31
C SER A 385 -5.86 9.95 -0.51
N LEU A 386 -5.28 11.03 -1.01
CA LEU A 386 -5.46 12.38 -0.50
C LEU A 386 -5.76 13.30 -1.68
N SER A 387 -6.91 13.97 -1.65
CA SER A 387 -7.33 14.92 -2.68
C SER A 387 -7.45 16.31 -2.07
N TYR A 388 -6.74 17.29 -2.64
CA TYR A 388 -6.93 18.70 -2.36
C TYR A 388 -7.80 19.33 -3.43
N TYR A 389 -8.67 20.23 -2.99
CA TYR A 389 -9.57 20.99 -3.84
C TYR A 389 -9.32 22.48 -3.64
N GLY A 390 -9.13 23.22 -4.72
CA GLY A 390 -9.21 24.67 -4.73
C GLY A 390 -10.54 25.10 -5.32
N PHE A 391 -11.26 25.99 -4.62
CA PHE A 391 -12.58 26.47 -5.00
C PHE A 391 -12.52 27.94 -5.44
N CYS A 392 -13.56 28.38 -6.14
CA CYS A 392 -13.75 29.78 -6.53
C CYS A 392 -12.54 30.39 -7.27
N LEU A 393 -11.80 29.58 -8.02
CA LEU A 393 -10.73 30.06 -8.88
C LEU A 393 -11.32 30.69 -10.14
N LYS A 394 -10.68 31.70 -10.73
CA LYS A 394 -11.08 32.15 -12.07
C LYS A 394 -10.89 31.03 -13.08
N ASN A 395 -11.69 31.01 -14.13
CA ASN A 395 -11.44 30.08 -15.23
C ASN A 395 -10.22 30.55 -16.02
N GLY A 396 -9.34 29.62 -16.38
CA GLY A 396 -8.09 29.92 -17.05
C GLY A 396 -7.05 28.83 -16.86
N ASN A 397 -5.86 29.05 -17.41
CA ASN A 397 -4.73 28.14 -17.25
C ASN A 397 -3.93 28.50 -16.02
N TYR A 398 -3.71 27.51 -15.16
CA TYR A 398 -2.97 27.65 -13.91
C TYR A 398 -1.65 26.89 -13.97
N THR A 399 -0.63 27.47 -13.37
CA THR A 399 0.60 26.79 -13.00
C THR A 399 0.43 26.21 -11.60
N ILE A 400 0.53 24.89 -11.49
CA ILE A 400 0.40 24.12 -10.26
C ILE A 400 1.78 23.63 -9.87
N SER A 401 2.25 23.99 -8.69
CA SER A 401 3.51 23.56 -8.10
C SER A 401 3.22 22.69 -6.88
N LEU A 402 3.68 21.44 -6.91
CA LEU A 402 3.53 20.47 -5.84
C LEU A 402 4.89 20.29 -5.15
N HIS A 403 4.92 20.46 -3.84
CA HIS A 403 6.14 20.41 -3.03
C HIS A 403 6.23 19.06 -2.32
N PHE A 404 7.37 18.39 -2.52
CA PHE A 404 7.65 17.06 -1.99
C PHE A 404 9.02 17.02 -1.31
N ALA A 405 9.14 16.18 -0.28
CA ALA A 405 10.37 15.79 0.39
C ALA A 405 10.09 14.49 1.14
N GLU A 406 11.00 13.51 1.05
CA GLU A 406 10.91 12.33 1.90
C GLU A 406 11.49 12.67 3.27
N ILE A 407 10.62 12.73 4.29
CA ILE A 407 10.94 13.17 5.66
C ILE A 407 10.78 12.06 6.70
N VAL A 408 10.32 10.88 6.28
CA VAL A 408 10.10 9.72 7.17
C VAL A 408 11.30 8.77 7.11
N PHE A 409 11.86 8.52 5.93
CA PHE A 409 13.01 7.65 5.77
C PHE A 409 14.32 8.37 6.11
N THR A 410 15.28 7.62 6.63
CA THR A 410 16.57 8.13 7.10
C THR A 410 17.63 8.05 6.01
N LYS A 411 18.61 8.97 6.03
CA LYS A 411 19.76 8.97 5.10
C LYS A 411 20.93 8.07 5.59
N ASP A 412 20.72 7.33 6.67
CA ASP A 412 21.76 6.54 7.30
C ASP A 412 21.92 5.16 6.64
N ARG A 413 22.82 4.34 7.18
CA ARG A 413 23.04 2.96 6.71
C ARG A 413 22.33 1.95 7.60
N THR A 414 21.08 2.25 7.96
CA THR A 414 20.23 1.38 8.79
C THR A 414 19.10 0.78 7.98
N TYR A 415 18.42 -0.24 8.51
CA TYR A 415 17.25 -0.79 7.82
C TYR A 415 16.13 0.25 7.63
N SER A 416 16.07 1.30 8.47
CA SER A 416 15.10 2.40 8.35
C SER A 416 15.26 3.21 7.07
N SER A 417 16.46 3.25 6.51
CA SER A 417 16.77 3.88 5.21
C SER A 417 16.32 3.06 4.00
N LEU A 418 15.88 1.82 4.20
CA LEU A 418 15.48 0.92 3.09
C LEU A 418 14.02 1.09 2.67
N GLY A 419 13.30 2.00 3.31
CA GLY A 419 11.91 2.30 2.99
C GLY A 419 11.79 2.83 1.56
N ARG A 420 10.67 2.54 0.91
CA ARG A 420 10.35 3.08 -0.42
C ARG A 420 8.94 3.61 -0.42
N ARG A 421 8.75 4.84 -0.89
CA ARG A 421 7.44 5.47 -1.02
C ARG A 421 7.16 5.68 -2.50
N ILE A 422 6.11 5.02 -2.99
CA ILE A 422 5.74 5.05 -4.39
C ILE A 422 4.24 5.36 -4.48
N PHE A 423 3.87 6.39 -5.23
CA PHE A 423 2.47 6.78 -5.42
C PHE A 423 2.26 7.47 -6.77
N ALA A 424 1.01 7.66 -7.16
CA ALA A 424 0.63 8.39 -8.35
C ALA A 424 0.08 9.78 -8.01
N VAL A 425 0.19 10.72 -8.94
CA VAL A 425 -0.36 12.07 -8.83
C VAL A 425 -1.27 12.35 -10.01
N TYR A 426 -2.46 12.84 -9.70
CA TYR A 426 -3.48 13.26 -10.65
C TYR A 426 -3.80 14.73 -10.45
N ILE A 427 -4.04 15.44 -11.55
CA ILE A 427 -4.50 16.83 -11.56
C ILE A 427 -5.66 16.92 -12.53
N GLN A 428 -6.81 17.46 -12.10
CA GLN A 428 -8.04 17.50 -12.91
C GLN A 428 -8.42 16.11 -13.44
N GLY A 429 -8.26 15.08 -12.60
CA GLY A 429 -8.44 13.67 -12.98
C GLY A 429 -7.41 13.07 -13.95
N GLN A 430 -6.45 13.84 -14.47
CA GLN A 430 -5.42 13.34 -15.38
C GLN A 430 -4.19 12.84 -14.62
N LEU A 431 -3.68 11.66 -14.96
CA LEU A 431 -2.44 11.11 -14.38
C LEU A 431 -1.23 11.91 -14.87
N VAL A 432 -0.57 12.64 -13.97
CA VAL A 432 0.60 13.48 -14.29
C VAL A 432 1.91 12.88 -13.79
N LEU A 433 1.88 12.04 -12.76
CA LEU A 433 3.02 11.26 -12.30
C LEU A 433 2.57 9.84 -11.97
N LYS A 434 3.25 8.84 -12.54
CA LYS A 434 3.05 7.42 -12.26
C LYS A 434 4.29 6.87 -11.55
N ASP A 435 4.08 5.98 -10.58
CA ASP A 435 5.17 5.33 -9.82
C ASP A 435 6.18 6.33 -9.23
N PHE A 436 5.69 7.49 -8.79
CA PHE A 436 6.53 8.58 -8.29
C PHE A 436 7.14 8.23 -6.94
N ASN A 437 8.47 8.25 -6.88
CA ASN A 437 9.26 8.13 -5.67
C ASN A 437 9.99 9.45 -5.38
N ILE A 438 9.67 10.06 -4.24
CA ILE A 438 10.21 11.37 -3.85
C ILE A 438 11.73 11.30 -3.68
N GLU A 439 12.23 10.23 -3.04
CA GLU A 439 13.66 10.08 -2.75
C GLU A 439 14.47 9.98 -4.05
N ASP A 440 14.03 9.14 -4.99
CA ASP A 440 14.72 8.95 -6.27
C ASP A 440 14.78 10.25 -7.08
N GLU A 441 13.66 10.99 -7.12
CA GLU A 441 13.55 12.25 -7.87
C GLU A 441 14.32 13.41 -7.21
N ALA A 442 14.43 13.41 -5.89
CA ALA A 442 15.20 14.39 -5.15
C ALA A 442 16.70 14.07 -5.05
N GLY A 443 17.10 12.83 -5.37
CA GLY A 443 18.46 12.33 -5.16
C GLY A 443 18.78 12.05 -3.69
N GLY A 444 17.77 11.79 -2.86
CA GLY A 444 17.89 11.45 -1.45
C GLY A 444 16.76 12.01 -0.57
N VAL A 445 16.76 11.60 0.70
CA VAL A 445 15.82 12.07 1.73
C VAL A 445 16.18 13.46 2.27
N ASN A 446 15.20 14.15 2.88
CA ASN A 446 15.34 15.50 3.44
C ASN A 446 15.82 16.56 2.42
N ILE A 447 15.44 16.40 1.15
CA ILE A 447 15.70 17.34 0.07
C ILE A 447 14.34 17.76 -0.51
N GLY A 448 14.04 19.06 -0.43
CA GLY A 448 12.80 19.62 -0.98
C GLY A 448 12.87 19.77 -2.49
N ILE A 449 11.87 19.22 -3.18
CA ILE A 449 11.69 19.33 -4.63
C ILE A 449 10.31 19.88 -4.99
N ILE A 450 10.22 20.49 -6.17
CA ILE A 450 8.99 21.07 -6.70
C ILE A 450 8.71 20.45 -8.07
N LYS A 451 7.52 19.86 -8.24
CA LYS A 451 7.02 19.41 -9.53
C LYS A 451 5.99 20.42 -10.06
N ILE A 452 6.23 20.92 -11.26
CA ILE A 452 5.43 21.99 -11.87
C ILE A 452 4.61 21.42 -13.01
N PHE A 453 3.32 21.74 -13.01
CA PHE A 453 2.35 21.31 -14.01
C PHE A 453 1.50 22.50 -14.47
N SER A 454 0.84 22.33 -15.61
CA SER A 454 -0.16 23.27 -16.11
C SER A 454 -1.51 22.57 -16.21
N ALA A 455 -2.57 23.21 -15.74
CA ALA A 455 -3.92 22.69 -15.84
C ALA A 455 -4.92 23.80 -16.14
N ALA A 456 -5.92 23.49 -16.96
CA ALA A 456 -7.05 24.37 -17.20
C ALA A 456 -8.07 24.23 -16.07
N VAL A 457 -8.56 25.36 -15.56
CA VAL A 457 -9.69 25.44 -14.63
C VAL A 457 -10.89 25.94 -15.43
N THR A 458 -11.95 25.14 -15.51
CA THR A 458 -13.14 25.42 -16.34
C THR A 458 -14.43 25.59 -15.54
N ASP A 459 -14.46 25.10 -14.30
CA ASP A 459 -15.62 25.09 -13.41
C ASP A 459 -15.29 25.71 -12.05
N ASN A 460 -14.38 26.70 -12.05
CA ASN A 460 -13.89 27.39 -10.87
C ASN A 460 -13.23 26.49 -9.81
N THR A 461 -12.97 25.22 -10.14
CA THR A 461 -12.41 24.23 -9.22
C THR A 461 -11.13 23.63 -9.78
N VAL A 462 -10.19 23.34 -8.89
CA VAL A 462 -9.04 22.49 -9.20
C VAL A 462 -9.01 21.32 -8.24
N ASP A 463 -8.83 20.11 -8.76
CA ASP A 463 -8.54 18.92 -7.96
C ASP A 463 -7.10 18.45 -8.19
N ILE A 464 -6.43 18.12 -7.09
CA ILE A 464 -5.11 17.52 -7.06
C ILE A 464 -5.22 16.29 -6.16
N ARG A 465 -4.99 15.10 -6.72
CA ARG A 465 -5.07 13.84 -5.98
C ARG A 465 -3.75 13.12 -5.99
N VAL A 466 -3.29 12.72 -4.82
CA VAL A 466 -2.18 11.78 -4.65
C VAL A 466 -2.74 10.43 -4.19
N TYR A 467 -2.32 9.34 -4.82
CA TYR A 467 -2.94 8.02 -4.70
C TYR A 467 -1.89 6.91 -4.57
N TRP A 468 -2.05 6.04 -3.58
CA TRP A 468 -1.19 4.88 -3.36
C TRP A 468 -1.70 3.66 -4.11
N ALA A 469 -0.97 3.18 -5.13
CA ALA A 469 -1.32 2.01 -5.93
C ALA A 469 -0.82 0.67 -5.33
N GLY A 470 -0.66 0.59 -4.00
CA GLY A 470 -0.21 -0.65 -3.35
C GLY A 470 1.28 -0.96 -3.53
N ARG A 471 2.08 0.03 -3.95
CA ARG A 471 3.53 -0.08 -4.22
C ARG A 471 4.40 0.61 -3.18
N GLY A 472 5.64 0.16 -3.01
CA GLY A 472 6.53 0.63 -1.95
C GLY A 472 6.37 -0.16 -0.65
N THR A 473 7.23 0.13 0.31
CA THR A 473 7.32 -0.63 1.56
C THR A 473 6.22 -0.20 2.53
N THR A 474 5.50 -1.16 3.12
CA THR A 474 4.49 -0.86 4.17
C THR A 474 4.98 -1.13 5.59
N GLY A 475 6.15 -1.78 5.71
CA GLY A 475 6.71 -2.26 6.97
C GLY A 475 8.11 -1.73 7.30
N ILE A 476 8.57 -0.63 6.68
CA ILE A 476 9.86 0.02 6.95
C ILE A 476 9.65 1.53 7.06
N PRO A 477 10.19 2.21 8.09
CA PRO A 477 10.93 1.65 9.24
C PRO A 477 10.03 0.86 10.20
N TYR A 478 8.76 1.24 10.27
CA TYR A 478 7.72 0.57 11.04
C TYR A 478 6.54 0.27 10.14
N PHE A 479 5.64 -0.58 10.63
CA PHE A 479 4.37 -0.81 9.95
C PHE A 479 3.51 0.46 9.97
N GLY A 480 2.85 0.75 8.85
CA GLY A 480 2.00 1.94 8.72
C GLY A 480 2.71 3.21 8.24
N GLU A 481 3.92 3.09 7.68
CA GLU A 481 4.64 4.19 7.04
C GLU A 481 4.64 4.04 5.52
N TYR A 482 3.46 4.23 4.90
CA TYR A 482 3.27 4.12 3.45
C TYR A 482 2.23 5.12 2.94
N GLY A 483 2.00 5.09 1.63
CA GLY A 483 1.06 5.95 0.94
C GLY A 483 1.66 7.31 0.55
N PRO A 484 0.90 8.14 -0.18
CA PRO A 484 1.36 9.45 -0.62
C PRO A 484 1.67 10.40 0.53
N LEU A 485 2.62 11.28 0.29
CA LEU A 485 3.05 12.34 1.20
C LEU A 485 3.17 13.64 0.39
N ILE A 486 2.60 14.75 0.88
CA ILE A 486 2.68 16.07 0.26
C ILE A 486 2.85 17.16 1.32
N LEU A 487 3.69 18.16 1.05
CA LEU A 487 4.09 19.17 2.03
C LEU A 487 3.53 20.55 1.71
N ALA A 488 3.44 20.92 0.43
CA ALA A 488 2.78 22.16 0.05
C ALA A 488 2.22 22.13 -1.37
N ILE A 489 1.23 22.98 -1.62
CA ILE A 489 0.60 23.18 -2.91
C ILE A 489 0.58 24.67 -3.21
N SER A 490 0.94 25.04 -4.44
CA SER A 490 0.85 26.40 -4.96
C SER A 490 0.20 26.40 -6.33
N VAL A 491 -0.90 27.13 -6.49
CA VAL A 491 -1.69 27.21 -7.71
C VAL A 491 -1.77 28.69 -8.09
N ASN A 492 -1.29 29.06 -9.28
CA ASN A 492 -1.24 30.44 -9.72
C ASN A 492 -1.80 30.57 -11.13
N LEU A 493 -2.72 31.51 -11.35
CA LEU A 493 -3.22 31.83 -12.68
C LEU A 493 -2.04 32.27 -13.55
N GLY A 494 -1.87 31.63 -14.70
CA GLY A 494 -0.84 31.98 -15.67
C GLY A 494 -1.01 33.44 -16.12
N LYS A 495 0.11 34.12 -16.38
CA LYS A 495 0.07 35.40 -17.09
C LYS A 495 -0.32 35.09 -18.54
N LEU A 496 -1.39 35.74 -19.02
CA LEU A 496 -1.81 35.73 -20.42
C LEU A 496 -0.66 36.15 -21.35
#